data_AF-A0A011MJ73-F1
#
_entry.id   AF-A0A011MJ73-F1
#
_cell.length_a   1.000
_cell.length_b   1.000
_cell.length_c   1.000
_cell.angle_alpha   90.00
_cell.angle_beta   90.00
_cell.angle_gamma   90.00
#
_symmetry.space_group_name_H-M   'P 1'
#
loop_
_entity.id
_entity.type
_entity.pdbx_description
1 polymer ?
#
loop_
_entity_poly.entity_id
_entity_poly.type
_entity_poly.pdbx_seq_one_letter_code
_entity_poly.pdbx_strand_id
1 'polypeptide(L)' 'MRETLTEQEKAFRINAVQAAIDNNRLEGLSIDNETMDLFNAWVENKISFNEVKQNIYEICGIRPLHG' A
#
# COMPACT_ATOMS: atom_id res chain seq x y z
N MET A 1 19.76 -8.20 -0.99
CA MET A 1 18.99 -8.79 0.12
C MET A 1 18.15 -7.66 0.69
N ARG A 2 16.81 -7.74 0.71
CA ARG A 2 16.00 -6.68 1.36
C ARG A 2 16.30 -6.70 2.85
N GLU A 3 16.42 -5.53 3.46
CA GLU A 3 16.61 -5.42 4.91
C GLU A 3 15.48 -6.14 5.64
N THR A 4 15.82 -6.82 6.73
CA THR A 4 14.86 -7.50 7.59
C THR A 4 13.88 -6.47 8.17
N LEU A 5 12.59 -6.70 7.96
CA LEU A 5 11.53 -5.88 8.52
C LEU A 5 11.54 -6.01 10.05
N THR A 6 11.64 -4.89 10.78
CA THR A 6 11.48 -4.92 12.23
C THR A 6 10.00 -5.04 12.60
N GLU A 7 9.70 -5.58 13.78
CA GLU A 7 8.32 -5.64 14.27
C GLU A 7 7.72 -4.24 14.44
N GLN A 8 8.53 -3.24 14.80
CA GLN A 8 8.10 -1.84 14.88
C GLN A 8 7.69 -1.30 13.50
N GLU A 9 8.49 -1.55 12.47
CA GLU A 9 8.15 -1.15 11.10
C GLU A 9 6.91 -1.89 10.60
N LYS A 10 6.79 -3.19 10.87
CA LYS A 10 5.59 -3.96 10.51
C LYS A 10 4.32 -3.39 11.16
N ALA A 11 4.36 -3.09 12.45
CA ALA A 11 3.25 -2.48 13.17
C ALA A 11 2.91 -1.09 12.60
N PHE A 12 3.92 -0.28 12.28
CA PHE A 12 3.73 1.00 11.60
C PHE A 12 3.00 0.84 10.27
N ARG A 13 3.42 -0.11 9.41
CA ARG A 13 2.78 -0.36 8.11
C ARG A 13 1.33 -0.80 8.26
N ILE A 14 1.04 -1.72 9.20
CA ILE A 14 -0.34 -2.16 9.48
C ILE A 14 -1.22 -0.97 9.86
N ASN A 15 -0.74 -0.12 10.77
CA ASN A 15 -1.48 1.07 11.20
C ASN A 15 -1.70 2.06 10.06
N ALA A 16 -0.71 2.25 9.18
CA ALA A 16 -0.84 3.13 8.02
C ALA A 16 -1.89 2.61 7.02
N VAL A 17 -1.90 1.30 6.74
CA VAL A 17 -2.91 0.66 5.87
C VAL A 17 -4.31 0.79 6.48
N GLN A 18 -4.45 0.51 7.79
CA GLN A 18 -5.74 0.66 8.47
C GLN A 18 -6.26 2.10 8.42
N ALA A 19 -5.40 3.09 8.68
CA ALA A 19 -5.77 4.50 8.58
C ALA A 19 -6.22 4.89 7.17
N ALA A 20 -5.56 4.37 6.12
CA ALA A 20 -5.97 4.61 4.74
C ALA A 20 -7.35 3.99 4.43
N ILE A 21 -7.63 2.78 4.93
CA ILE A 21 -8.95 2.12 4.82
C ILE A 21 -10.02 2.95 5.53
N ASP A 22 -9.75 3.35 6.78
CA ASP A 22 -10.69 4.09 7.60
C ASP A 22 -11.01 5.45 6.98
N ASN A 23 -10.00 6.16 6.45
CA ASN A 23 -10.19 7.42 5.75
C ASN A 23 -11.08 7.27 4.51
N ASN A 24 -10.88 6.22 3.69
CA ASN A 24 -11.76 5.95 2.56
C ASN A 24 -13.20 5.63 3.04
N ARG A 25 -13.32 4.83 4.09
CA ARG A 25 -14.63 4.45 4.65
C ARG A 25 -15.40 5.64 5.19
N LEU A 26 -14.73 6.63 5.80
CA LEU A 26 -15.36 7.88 6.26
C LEU A 26 -15.99 8.67 5.10
N GLU A 27 -15.41 8.58 3.91
CA GLU A 27 -15.93 9.19 2.68
C GLU A 27 -16.95 8.29 1.95
N GLY A 28 -17.35 7.16 2.55
CA GLY A 28 -18.25 6.18 1.92
C GLY A 28 -17.60 5.37 0.79
N LEU A 29 -16.27 5.37 0.70
CA LEU A 29 -15.48 4.65 -0.29
C LEU A 29 -14.98 3.31 0.26
N SER A 30 -14.72 2.36 -0.64
CA SER A 30 -14.07 1.09 -0.34
C SER A 30 -12.81 0.92 -1.17
N ILE A 31 -11.78 0.33 -0.57
CA ILE A 31 -10.57 -0.07 -1.30
C ILE A 31 -10.85 -1.40 -2.02
N ASP A 32 -10.48 -1.47 -3.29
CA ASP A 32 -10.60 -2.70 -4.08
C ASP A 32 -9.56 -3.75 -3.65
N ASN A 33 -9.80 -5.01 -4.05
CA ASN A 33 -8.97 -6.12 -3.63
C ASN A 33 -7.53 -6.04 -4.17
N GLU A 34 -7.30 -5.53 -5.38
CA GLU A 34 -5.96 -5.43 -5.96
C GLU A 34 -5.11 -4.43 -5.18
N THR A 35 -5.70 -3.28 -4.84
CA THR A 35 -5.05 -2.29 -3.97
C THR A 35 -4.77 -2.86 -2.57
N MET A 36 -5.69 -3.65 -2.01
CA MET A 36 -5.48 -4.30 -0.71
C MET A 36 -4.33 -5.32 -0.75
N ASP A 37 -4.21 -6.10 -1.83
CA ASP A 37 -3.13 -7.07 -2.00
C ASP A 37 -1.76 -6.40 -2.07
N LEU A 38 -1.65 -5.23 -2.71
CA LEU A 38 -0.43 -4.42 -2.71
C LEU A 38 -0.06 -3.93 -1.31
N PHE A 39 -1.03 -3.46 -0.54
CA PHE A 39 -0.79 -3.04 0.85
C PHE A 39 -0.32 -4.21 1.71
N ASN A 40 -0.94 -5.39 1.59
CA ASN A 40 -0.53 -6.59 2.31
C ASN A 40 0.90 -7.02 1.90
N ALA A 41 1.22 -7.00 0.60
CA ALA A 41 2.56 -7.32 0.12
C ALA A 41 3.62 -6.34 0.68
N TRP A 42 3.28 -5.06 0.85
CA TRP A 42 4.17 -4.08 1.48
C TRP A 42 4.34 -4.30 2.99
N VAL A 43 3.24 -4.59 3.71
CA VAL A 43 3.28 -4.96 5.14
C VAL A 43 4.17 -6.18 5.37
N GLU A 44 4.12 -7.16 4.45
CA GLU A 44 4.92 -8.38 4.52
C GLU A 44 6.35 -8.23 3.96
N ASN A 45 6.76 -7.00 3.60
CA ASN A 45 8.07 -6.69 3.01
C ASN A 45 8.35 -7.43 1.68
N LYS A 46 7.30 -7.91 1.00
CA LYS A 46 7.36 -8.55 -0.32
C LYS A 46 7.52 -7.54 -1.46
N ILE A 47 7.14 -6.28 -1.25
CA ILE A 47 7.39 -5.14 -2.14
C ILE A 47 7.74 -3.89 -1.34
N SER A 48 8.40 -2.92 -1.97
CA SER A 48 8.63 -1.58 -1.43
C SER A 48 7.39 -0.70 -1.57
N PHE A 49 7.33 0.38 -0.79
CA PHE A 49 6.25 1.36 -0.96
C PHE A 49 6.29 2.07 -2.32
N ASN A 50 7.46 2.16 -2.96
CA ASN A 50 7.56 2.72 -4.30
C ASN A 50 6.90 1.80 -5.34
N GLU A 51 7.07 0.48 -5.20
CA GLU A 51 6.36 -0.53 -5.98
C GLU A 51 4.84 -0.44 -5.75
N VAL A 52 4.36 -0.24 -4.50
CA VAL A 52 2.93 0.01 -4.24
C VAL A 52 2.40 1.20 -5.06
N LYS A 53 3.08 2.34 -5.01
CA LYS A 53 2.66 3.55 -5.75
C LYS A 53 2.60 3.30 -7.26
N GLN A 54 3.64 2.66 -7.82
CA GLN A 54 3.69 2.35 -9.24
C GLN A 54 2.52 1.44 -9.67
N ASN A 55 2.27 0.37 -8.91
CA ASN A 55 1.18 -0.56 -9.24
C ASN A 55 -0.21 0.09 -9.07
N ILE A 56 -0.43 0.95 -8.07
CA ILE A 56 -1.70 1.69 -7.94
C ILE A 56 -1.92 2.61 -9.16
N TYR A 57 -0.88 3.31 -9.62
CA TYR A 57 -1.00 4.14 -10.83
C TYR A 57 -1.36 3.30 -12.05
N GLU A 58 -0.77 2.12 -12.20
CA GLU A 58 -1.10 1.17 -13.26
C GLU A 58 -2.56 0.68 -13.18
N ILE A 59 -3.03 0.26 -11.99
CA ILE A 59 -4.42 -0.16 -11.74
C ILE A 59 -5.41 0.95 -12.13
N CYS A 60 -5.12 2.19 -11.74
CA CYS A 60 -5.97 3.33 -12.05
C CYS A 60 -5.86 3.80 -13.52
N GLY A 61 -4.98 3.20 -14.33
CA GLY A 61 -4.73 3.63 -15.71
C GLY A 61 -4.07 5.01 -15.81
N ILE A 62 -3.47 5.49 -14.72
CA ILE A 62 -2.82 6.80 -14.63
C ILE A 62 -1.34 6.59 -14.97
N ARG A 63 -0.83 7.26 -16.01
CA ARG A 63 0.62 7.24 -16.25
C ARG A 63 1.32 8.05 -15.15
N PRO A 64 2.34 7.50 -14.46
CA PRO A 64 3.11 8.26 -13.50
C PRO A 64 3.72 9.48 -14.21
N LEU A 65 3.54 10.67 -13.64
CA LEU A 65 3.87 11.92 -14.32
C LEU A 65 5.38 12.09 -14.58
N HIS A 66 6.26 11.34 -13.90
CA HIS A 66 7.71 11.39 -14.11
C HIS A 66 8.30 9.97 -14.16
N GLY A 67 9.01 9.68 -15.26
CA GLY A 67 9.92 8.55 -15.43
C GLY A 67 11.36 9.02 -15.48
#